data_AF-A0AAD8PH68-F1
#
_entry.id   AF-A0AAD8PH68-F1
#
_cell.length_a   1.000
_cell.length_b   1.000
_cell.length_c   1.000
_cell.angle_alpha   90.00
_cell.angle_beta   90.00
_cell.angle_gamma   90.00
#
_symmetry.space_group_name_H-M   'P 1'
#
loop_
_entity.id
_entity.type
_entity.pdbx_description
1 polymer ?
#
loop_
_entity_poly.entity_id
_entity_poly.type
_entity_poly.pdbx_seq_one_letter_code
_entity_poly.pdbx_strand_id
1 'polypeptide(L)'
;MGSLPPLDAPLPLGPEAFFDESRPVIDFLNGYYRDIESYPVRPDAEPGWLRTLLPDAPPEHGDPVEAILEDVQQHIVPGLTHWQSPNFFAYFPANGSAAGLMGDMLTSGLNVVPFSWASSPAATELESVVVDWMCKLLGLPDRFLFSGGGGGVLHGSTCEGVVSTLAAARDRALRSLGHEGIVRLVVYASDQSHATFQKGASIIGIPPANFRIIPTSASSGYGLTPDSVCDAVESDIANGLVPLYLCATIGTTGSAPSTLCAVSGRWRGGMACGCTLTLRSLEAP
;
A
#
# COMPACT_ATOMS: atom_id res chain seq x y z
N MET A 1 0.72 -28.22 26.67
CA MET A 1 -0.22 -29.14 25.98
C MET A 1 -1.60 -28.77 26.46
N GLY A 2 -2.32 -27.94 25.70
CA GLY A 2 -3.70 -27.58 26.04
C GLY A 2 -4.59 -28.80 25.87
N SER A 3 -5.40 -29.11 26.87
CA SER A 3 -6.47 -30.10 26.76
C SER A 3 -7.40 -29.71 25.61
N LEU A 4 -7.69 -30.65 24.72
CA LEU A 4 -8.72 -30.46 23.70
C LEU A 4 -10.05 -30.13 24.41
N PRO A 5 -10.83 -29.15 23.91
CA PRO A 5 -12.12 -28.82 24.50
C PRO A 5 -13.05 -30.05 24.49
N PRO A 6 -14.02 -30.13 25.42
CA PRO A 6 -15.03 -31.19 25.43
C PRO A 6 -15.72 -31.30 24.07
N LEU A 7 -16.05 -32.51 23.63
CA LEU A 7 -16.70 -32.77 22.33
C LEU A 7 -18.04 -32.04 22.16
N ASP A 8 -18.67 -31.61 23.26
CA ASP A 8 -19.93 -30.87 23.29
C ASP A 8 -19.77 -29.35 23.48
N ALA A 9 -18.54 -28.83 23.52
CA ALA A 9 -18.32 -27.40 23.55
C ALA A 9 -18.69 -26.78 22.19
N PRO A 10 -19.41 -25.65 22.15
CA PRO A 10 -19.70 -24.98 20.88
C PRO A 10 -18.40 -24.68 20.15
N LEU A 11 -18.35 -25.01 18.86
CA LEU A 11 -17.20 -24.71 18.03
C LEU A 11 -17.01 -23.18 17.99
N PRO A 12 -15.78 -22.67 18.15
CA PRO A 12 -15.50 -21.24 18.03
C PRO A 12 -15.95 -20.63 16.69
N LEU A 13 -16.09 -21.46 15.65
CA LEU A 13 -16.70 -21.09 14.37
C LEU A 13 -17.81 -22.11 14.03
N GLY A 14 -18.94 -21.99 14.72
CA GLY A 14 -20.18 -22.71 14.40
C GLY A 14 -21.11 -21.87 13.50
N PRO A 15 -21.90 -22.47 12.59
CA PRO A 15 -22.80 -21.71 11.71
C PRO A 15 -23.83 -20.88 12.47
N GLU A 16 -24.39 -21.42 13.56
CA GLU A 16 -25.36 -20.73 14.41
C GLU A 16 -24.70 -19.57 15.15
N ALA A 17 -23.56 -19.81 15.83
CA ALA A 17 -22.79 -18.78 16.52
C ALA A 17 -22.36 -17.66 15.55
N PHE A 18 -21.84 -18.00 14.36
CA PHE A 18 -21.50 -17.02 13.34
C PHE A 18 -22.70 -16.16 12.93
N PHE A 19 -23.86 -16.78 12.69
CA PHE A 19 -25.05 -16.05 12.28
C PHE A 19 -25.55 -15.11 13.38
N ASP A 20 -25.62 -15.60 14.62
CA ASP A 20 -26.13 -14.83 15.75
C ASP A 20 -25.18 -13.71 16.16
N GLU A 21 -23.86 -13.93 16.15
CA GLU A 21 -22.87 -12.91 16.52
C GLU A 21 -22.58 -11.90 15.40
N SER A 22 -22.73 -12.28 14.12
CA SER A 22 -22.49 -11.36 13.00
C SER A 22 -23.59 -10.31 12.85
N ARG A 23 -24.84 -10.63 13.19
CA ARG A 23 -25.98 -9.71 13.03
C ARG A 23 -25.81 -8.42 13.85
N PRO A 24 -25.52 -8.47 15.17
CA PRO A 24 -25.22 -7.26 15.96
C PRO A 24 -24.09 -6.42 15.39
N VAL A 25 -23.03 -7.05 14.86
CA VAL A 25 -21.88 -6.35 14.26
C VAL A 25 -22.28 -5.61 12.98
N ILE A 26 -23.07 -6.24 12.12
CA ILE A 26 -23.59 -5.62 10.89
C ILE A 26 -24.52 -4.44 11.22
N ASP A 27 -25.42 -4.62 12.20
CA ASP A 27 -26.32 -3.57 12.65
C ASP A 27 -25.56 -2.39 13.26
N PHE A 28 -24.50 -2.68 14.03
CA PHE A 28 -23.59 -1.68 14.58
C PHE A 28 -22.91 -0.86 13.48
N LEU A 29 -22.32 -1.52 12.47
CA LEU A 29 -21.67 -0.84 11.36
C LEU A 29 -22.65 0.02 10.55
N ASN A 30 -23.85 -0.48 10.30
CA ASN A 30 -24.91 0.29 9.64
C ASN A 30 -25.29 1.54 10.46
N GLY A 31 -25.43 1.41 11.77
CA GLY A 31 -25.63 2.55 12.68
C GLY A 31 -24.47 3.54 12.63
N TYR A 32 -23.23 3.05 12.67
CA TYR A 32 -22.03 3.87 12.57
C TYR A 32 -22.02 4.71 11.29
N TYR A 33 -22.23 4.11 10.12
CA TYR A 33 -22.24 4.87 8.85
C TYR A 33 -23.40 5.84 8.73
N ARG A 34 -24.57 5.52 9.30
CA ARG A 34 -25.72 6.44 9.34
C ARG A 34 -25.40 7.68 10.18
N ASP A 35 -24.73 7.48 11.31
CA ASP A 35 -24.55 8.52 12.32
C ASP A 35 -23.14 9.16 12.26
N ILE A 36 -22.28 8.74 11.31
CA ILE A 36 -20.85 9.10 11.28
C ILE A 36 -20.58 10.61 11.23
N GLU A 37 -21.46 11.36 10.57
CA GLU A 37 -21.34 12.82 10.44
C GLU A 37 -21.54 13.54 11.79
N SER A 38 -22.22 12.90 12.75
CA SER A 38 -22.46 13.47 14.07
C SER A 38 -21.23 13.42 14.99
N TYR A 39 -20.25 12.56 14.69
CA TYR A 39 -19.02 12.45 15.47
C TYR A 39 -18.00 13.53 15.08
N PRO A 40 -17.19 14.03 16.03
CA PRO A 40 -16.09 14.93 15.71
C PRO A 40 -15.06 14.21 14.82
N VAL A 41 -14.77 14.77 13.64
CA VAL A 41 -13.86 14.14 12.65
C VAL A 41 -12.52 13.70 13.24
N ARG A 42 -11.93 14.55 14.09
CA ARG A 42 -10.70 14.25 14.85
C ARG A 42 -11.04 14.23 16.35
N PRO A 43 -10.63 13.18 17.09
CA PRO A 43 -10.91 13.07 18.51
C PRO A 43 -10.01 14.02 19.31
N ASP A 44 -10.46 14.36 20.51
CA ASP A 44 -9.70 15.14 21.51
C ASP A 44 -9.12 14.20 22.59
N ALA A 45 -8.34 13.21 22.15
CA ALA A 45 -7.80 12.16 22.99
C ALA A 45 -6.28 12.29 23.17
N GLU A 46 -5.79 12.04 24.39
CA GLU A 46 -4.37 12.13 24.76
C GLU A 46 -3.67 10.76 24.72
N PRO A 47 -2.39 10.67 24.32
CA PRO A 47 -1.67 9.40 24.27
C PRO A 47 -1.74 8.62 25.59
N GLY A 48 -2.17 7.35 25.51
CA GLY A 48 -2.27 6.44 26.65
C GLY A 48 -3.64 6.38 27.36
N TRP A 49 -4.59 7.25 27.02
CA TRP A 49 -5.91 7.32 27.66
C TRP A 49 -6.68 5.99 27.65
N LEU A 50 -6.68 5.25 26.53
CA LEU A 50 -7.47 4.02 26.41
C LEU A 50 -7.00 2.96 27.41
N ARG A 51 -5.70 2.94 27.73
CA ARG A 51 -5.14 2.00 28.72
C ARG A 51 -5.70 2.25 30.13
N THR A 52 -6.14 3.46 30.45
CA THR A 52 -6.72 3.74 31.77
C THR A 52 -8.16 3.24 31.91
N LEU A 53 -8.80 2.86 30.80
CA LEU A 53 -10.17 2.34 30.76
C LEU A 53 -10.23 0.82 30.70
N LEU A 54 -9.18 0.17 30.19
CA LEU A 54 -9.13 -1.27 29.99
C LEU A 54 -8.52 -2.01 31.20
N PRO A 55 -8.92 -3.26 31.45
CA PRO A 55 -8.26 -4.12 32.43
C PRO A 55 -6.77 -4.32 32.11
N ASP A 56 -5.95 -4.49 33.15
CA ASP A 56 -4.49 -4.74 33.02
C ASP A 56 -4.15 -6.17 32.54
N ALA A 57 -5.14 -7.05 32.43
CA ALA A 57 -4.99 -8.45 32.00
C ALA A 57 -6.20 -8.91 31.17
N PRO A 58 -6.04 -9.88 30.25
CA PRO A 58 -7.17 -10.44 29.50
C PRO A 58 -8.14 -11.18 30.44
N PRO A 59 -9.44 -11.23 30.11
CA PRO A 59 -10.42 -11.93 30.93
C PRO A 59 -10.20 -13.46 30.87
N GLU A 60 -10.53 -14.17 31.94
CA GLU A 60 -10.45 -15.63 32.02
C GLU A 60 -11.61 -16.33 31.28
N HIS A 61 -12.69 -15.59 31.02
CA HIS A 61 -13.90 -16.06 30.36
C HIS A 61 -14.30 -15.09 29.24
N GLY A 62 -15.01 -15.59 28.23
CA GLY A 62 -15.49 -14.76 27.13
C GLY A 62 -16.68 -13.91 27.55
N ASP A 63 -16.74 -12.69 27.01
CA ASP A 63 -17.88 -11.79 27.13
C ASP A 63 -18.81 -11.93 25.92
N PRO A 64 -20.12 -11.68 26.08
CA PRO A 64 -21.05 -11.65 24.95
C PRO A 64 -20.71 -10.52 23.99
N VAL A 65 -20.97 -10.72 22.69
CA VAL A 65 -20.64 -9.76 21.62
C VAL A 65 -21.29 -8.39 21.87
N GLU A 66 -22.47 -8.34 22.47
CA GLU A 66 -23.18 -7.11 22.79
C GLU A 66 -22.42 -6.25 23.81
N ALA A 67 -21.82 -6.86 24.83
CA ALA A 67 -21.00 -6.13 25.81
C ALA A 67 -19.74 -5.55 25.16
N ILE A 68 -19.11 -6.32 24.26
CA ILE A 68 -17.94 -5.86 23.50
C ILE A 68 -18.33 -4.69 22.58
N LEU A 69 -19.49 -4.75 21.94
CA LEU A 69 -19.98 -3.66 21.08
C LEU A 69 -20.35 -2.41 21.87
N GLU A 70 -20.86 -2.55 23.10
CA GLU A 70 -21.05 -1.42 24.02
C GLU A 70 -19.71 -0.75 24.37
N ASP A 71 -18.67 -1.53 24.70
CA ASP A 71 -17.33 -1.00 24.94
C ASP A 71 -16.76 -0.32 23.69
N VAL A 72 -16.96 -0.90 22.51
CA VAL A 72 -16.56 -0.28 21.23
C VAL A 72 -17.25 1.07 21.05
N GLN A 73 -18.57 1.15 21.29
CA GLN A 73 -19.31 2.40 21.17
C GLN A 73 -18.87 3.46 22.18
N GLN A 74 -18.61 3.06 23.43
CA GLN A 74 -18.31 3.99 24.52
C GLN A 74 -16.84 4.43 24.56
N HIS A 75 -15.93 3.55 24.17
CA HIS A 75 -14.50 3.73 24.41
C HIS A 75 -13.64 3.68 23.15
N ILE A 76 -14.11 3.09 22.05
CA ILE A 76 -13.33 3.05 20.81
C ILE A 76 -13.80 4.14 19.84
N VAL A 77 -15.10 4.17 19.51
CA VAL A 77 -15.68 5.13 18.56
C VAL A 77 -15.31 6.59 18.88
N PRO A 78 -15.42 7.09 20.13
CA PRO A 78 -15.05 8.47 20.44
C PRO A 78 -13.56 8.79 20.28
N GLY A 79 -12.71 7.76 20.26
CA GLY A 79 -11.26 7.88 20.05
C GLY A 79 -10.83 7.69 18.61
N LEU A 80 -11.75 7.44 17.68
CA LEU A 80 -11.42 7.29 16.27
C LEU A 80 -11.25 8.65 15.60
N THR A 81 -10.23 8.78 14.76
CA THR A 81 -10.31 9.75 13.67
C THR A 81 -11.23 9.16 12.61
N HIS A 82 -12.35 9.81 12.32
CA HIS A 82 -13.38 9.27 11.43
C HIS A 82 -13.05 9.54 9.96
N TRP A 83 -12.16 8.72 9.38
CA TRP A 83 -11.74 8.81 7.97
C TRP A 83 -12.88 8.70 6.95
N GLN A 84 -13.97 8.03 7.32
CA GLN A 84 -15.18 7.90 6.47
C GLN A 84 -16.19 9.03 6.68
N SER A 85 -15.92 9.99 7.57
CA SER A 85 -16.80 11.14 7.75
C SER A 85 -16.88 11.94 6.45
N PRO A 86 -18.06 12.43 6.03
CA PRO A 86 -18.18 13.30 4.86
C PRO A 86 -17.39 14.62 5.02
N ASN A 87 -16.97 14.94 6.25
CA ASN A 87 -16.21 16.12 6.60
C ASN A 87 -14.71 15.85 6.81
N PHE A 88 -14.21 14.66 6.43
CA PHE A 88 -12.79 14.33 6.50
C PHE A 88 -12.05 14.74 5.22
N PHE A 89 -11.15 15.74 5.33
CA PHE A 89 -10.38 16.29 4.20
C PHE A 89 -8.86 16.25 4.44
N ALA A 90 -8.39 15.47 5.42
CA ALA A 90 -6.96 15.32 5.69
C ALA A 90 -6.35 14.23 4.80
N TYR A 91 -5.04 14.34 4.52
CA TYR A 91 -4.28 13.34 3.77
C TYR A 91 -4.92 12.94 2.43
N PHE A 92 -5.08 11.64 2.18
CA PHE A 92 -5.84 11.08 1.07
C PHE A 92 -7.01 10.26 1.61
N PRO A 93 -8.16 10.24 0.93
CA PRO A 93 -9.32 9.50 1.39
C PRO A 93 -9.04 8.00 1.39
N ALA A 94 -9.38 7.34 2.50
CA ALA A 94 -9.37 5.88 2.59
C ALA A 94 -10.66 5.34 1.95
N ASN A 95 -10.73 5.31 0.61
CA ASN A 95 -11.97 5.02 -0.10
C ASN A 95 -12.55 3.64 0.29
N GLY A 96 -13.82 3.63 0.71
CA GLY A 96 -14.58 2.43 1.01
C GLY A 96 -15.82 2.30 0.13
N SER A 97 -16.36 1.08 0.03
CA SER A 97 -17.66 0.83 -0.60
C SER A 97 -18.32 -0.39 0.04
N ALA A 98 -19.66 -0.49 -0.05
CA ALA A 98 -20.38 -1.66 0.41
C ALA A 98 -19.88 -2.94 -0.30
N ALA A 99 -19.62 -2.88 -1.60
CA ALA A 99 -19.07 -4.01 -2.36
C ALA A 99 -17.68 -4.43 -1.86
N GLY A 100 -16.80 -3.47 -1.55
CA GLY A 100 -15.48 -3.73 -0.98
C GLY A 100 -15.57 -4.40 0.38
N LEU A 101 -16.42 -3.87 1.28
CA LEU A 101 -16.63 -4.45 2.61
C LEU A 101 -17.19 -5.88 2.53
N MET A 102 -18.14 -6.14 1.62
CA MET A 102 -18.66 -7.51 1.42
C MET A 102 -17.58 -8.44 0.83
N GLY A 103 -16.70 -7.93 -0.03
CA GLY A 103 -15.54 -8.67 -0.52
C GLY A 103 -14.56 -9.07 0.60
N ASP A 104 -14.28 -8.14 1.53
CA ASP A 104 -13.44 -8.39 2.69
C ASP A 104 -14.08 -9.40 3.65
N MET A 105 -15.41 -9.33 3.83
CA MET A 105 -16.18 -10.29 4.62
C MET A 105 -16.10 -11.70 4.01
N LEU A 106 -16.25 -11.83 2.68
CA LEU A 106 -16.09 -13.11 1.98
C LEU A 106 -14.66 -13.65 2.11
N THR A 107 -13.65 -12.79 1.94
CA THR A 107 -12.24 -13.16 2.05
C THR A 107 -11.92 -13.68 3.46
N SER A 108 -12.35 -12.95 4.48
CA SER A 108 -12.13 -13.30 5.89
C SER A 108 -12.92 -14.54 6.31
N GLY A 109 -14.15 -14.70 5.79
CA GLY A 109 -14.99 -15.88 6.08
C GLY A 109 -14.49 -17.16 5.42
N LEU A 110 -13.98 -17.09 4.18
CA LEU A 110 -13.36 -18.23 3.50
C LEU A 110 -12.00 -18.59 4.09
N ASN A 111 -11.26 -17.59 4.60
CA ASN A 111 -9.99 -17.73 5.33
C ASN A 111 -8.98 -18.68 4.67
N VAL A 112 -8.84 -18.60 3.35
CA VAL A 112 -7.90 -19.43 2.57
C VAL A 112 -6.51 -18.78 2.53
N VAL A 113 -5.46 -19.58 2.46
CA VAL A 113 -4.06 -19.10 2.36
C VAL A 113 -3.47 -19.42 0.99
N PRO A 114 -3.53 -18.49 0.01
CA PRO A 114 -3.16 -18.74 -1.39
C PRO A 114 -1.66 -18.54 -1.66
N PHE A 115 -0.77 -19.15 -0.88
CA PHE A 115 0.69 -19.03 -1.09
C PHE A 115 1.21 -19.75 -2.35
N SER A 116 0.41 -20.63 -2.92
CA SER A 116 0.69 -21.31 -4.19
C SER A 116 -0.61 -21.56 -4.94
N TRP A 117 -0.54 -21.75 -6.25
CA TRP A 117 -1.72 -22.09 -7.04
C TRP A 117 -2.47 -23.31 -6.48
N ALA A 118 -1.75 -24.34 -6.03
CA ALA A 118 -2.36 -25.56 -5.49
C ALA A 118 -3.07 -25.36 -4.14
N SER A 119 -2.71 -24.33 -3.35
CA SER A 119 -3.33 -24.08 -2.04
C SER A 119 -4.65 -23.31 -2.14
N SER A 120 -4.87 -22.55 -3.22
CA SER A 120 -6.18 -21.98 -3.55
C SER A 120 -6.20 -21.49 -5.01
N PRO A 121 -6.55 -22.36 -5.98
CA PRO A 121 -6.48 -22.02 -7.41
C PRO A 121 -7.34 -20.80 -7.76
N ALA A 122 -8.56 -20.75 -7.23
CA ALA A 122 -9.50 -19.66 -7.52
C ALA A 122 -8.96 -18.29 -7.11
N ALA A 123 -8.22 -18.19 -5.99
CA ALA A 123 -7.63 -16.94 -5.55
C ALA A 123 -6.56 -16.43 -6.54
N THR A 124 -5.63 -17.30 -6.94
CA THR A 124 -4.56 -16.94 -7.88
C THR A 124 -5.09 -16.61 -9.28
N GLU A 125 -6.03 -17.40 -9.79
CA GLU A 125 -6.65 -17.18 -11.10
C GLU A 125 -7.45 -15.87 -11.11
N LEU A 126 -8.26 -15.62 -10.07
CA LEU A 126 -9.08 -14.42 -9.98
C LEU A 126 -8.23 -13.15 -9.85
N GLU A 127 -7.16 -13.17 -9.06
CA GLU A 127 -6.22 -12.05 -8.97
C GLU A 127 -5.66 -11.68 -10.35
N SER A 128 -5.26 -12.68 -11.12
CA SER A 128 -4.68 -12.47 -12.45
C SER A 128 -5.68 -11.80 -13.40
N VAL A 129 -6.94 -12.25 -13.38
CA VAL A 129 -8.03 -11.67 -14.18
C VAL A 129 -8.35 -10.23 -13.77
N VAL A 130 -8.48 -9.97 -12.46
CA VAL A 130 -8.83 -8.65 -11.94
C VAL A 130 -7.72 -7.64 -12.19
N VAL A 131 -6.45 -8.03 -12.03
CA VAL A 131 -5.30 -7.19 -12.36
C VAL A 131 -5.31 -6.85 -13.86
N ASP A 132 -5.56 -7.82 -14.74
CA ASP A 132 -5.69 -7.55 -16.18
C ASP A 132 -6.85 -6.60 -16.49
N TRP A 133 -7.99 -6.71 -15.79
CA TRP A 133 -9.09 -5.75 -15.91
C TRP A 133 -8.66 -4.34 -15.50
N MET A 134 -7.95 -4.21 -14.39
CA MET A 134 -7.44 -2.91 -13.92
C MET A 134 -6.45 -2.30 -14.91
N CYS A 135 -5.51 -3.09 -15.46
CA CYS A 135 -4.59 -2.63 -16.49
C CYS A 135 -5.33 -2.12 -17.75
N LYS A 136 -6.39 -2.82 -18.18
CA LYS A 136 -7.22 -2.41 -19.32
C LYS A 136 -8.00 -1.14 -19.04
N LEU A 137 -8.60 -1.00 -17.84
CA LEU A 137 -9.30 0.21 -17.41
C LEU A 137 -8.38 1.44 -17.38
N LEU A 138 -7.10 1.24 -17.02
CA LEU A 138 -6.08 2.27 -17.01
C LEU A 138 -5.47 2.55 -18.40
N GLY A 139 -5.85 1.80 -19.44
CA GLY A 139 -5.29 1.92 -20.78
C GLY A 139 -3.81 1.55 -20.87
N LEU A 140 -3.33 0.66 -19.99
CA LEU A 140 -1.92 0.23 -19.98
C LEU A 140 -1.61 -0.67 -21.20
N PRO A 141 -0.40 -0.59 -21.78
CA PRO A 141 0.00 -1.45 -22.88
C PRO A 141 0.02 -2.95 -22.52
N ASP A 142 -0.25 -3.82 -23.51
CA ASP A 142 -0.35 -5.28 -23.34
C ASP A 142 0.83 -5.94 -22.63
N ARG A 143 2.04 -5.35 -22.70
CA ARG A 143 3.23 -5.85 -22.00
C ARG A 143 3.10 -5.87 -20.47
N PHE A 144 2.08 -5.21 -19.90
CA PHE A 144 1.76 -5.25 -18.47
C PHE A 144 0.70 -6.29 -18.13
N LEU A 145 -0.02 -6.82 -19.12
CA LEU A 145 -1.02 -7.87 -18.93
C LEU A 145 -0.36 -9.24 -18.80
N PHE A 146 -1.02 -10.15 -18.09
CA PHE A 146 -0.60 -11.56 -18.03
C PHE A 146 -0.57 -12.20 -19.43
N SER A 147 -1.55 -11.88 -20.28
CA SER A 147 -1.60 -12.38 -21.66
C SER A 147 -0.46 -11.87 -22.56
N GLY A 148 0.16 -10.73 -22.21
CA GLY A 148 1.25 -10.12 -22.98
C GLY A 148 2.65 -10.49 -22.49
N GLY A 149 2.76 -11.47 -21.59
CA GLY A 149 4.04 -11.88 -20.98
C GLY A 149 4.53 -10.96 -19.86
N GLY A 150 3.69 -10.02 -19.43
CA GLY A 150 3.86 -9.23 -18.21
C GLY A 150 3.09 -9.85 -17.05
N GLY A 151 2.47 -8.99 -16.24
CA GLY A 151 1.63 -9.36 -15.11
C GLY A 151 1.65 -8.30 -14.02
N GLY A 152 0.86 -8.54 -12.98
CA GLY A 152 0.83 -7.73 -11.77
C GLY A 152 0.49 -8.58 -10.55
N VAL A 153 0.45 -7.93 -9.39
CA VAL A 153 0.18 -8.57 -8.11
C VAL A 153 -0.48 -7.57 -7.19
N LEU A 154 -1.37 -8.05 -6.32
CA LEU A 154 -2.00 -7.24 -5.28
C LEU A 154 -1.11 -7.21 -4.03
N HIS A 155 -0.70 -6.02 -3.63
CA HIS A 155 0.04 -5.77 -2.39
C HIS A 155 -0.85 -5.06 -1.36
N GLY A 156 -0.53 -5.20 -0.07
CA GLY A 156 -1.26 -4.51 1.00
C GLY A 156 -0.90 -3.02 1.09
N SER A 157 0.28 -2.63 0.61
CA SER A 157 0.74 -1.24 0.65
C SER A 157 1.62 -0.85 -0.53
N THR A 158 1.68 0.45 -0.82
CA THR A 158 2.65 0.99 -1.80
C THR A 158 4.10 0.70 -1.38
N CYS A 159 4.39 0.58 -0.08
CA CYS A 159 5.73 0.26 0.41
C CYS A 159 6.19 -1.13 0.00
N GLU A 160 5.31 -2.12 0.07
CA GLU A 160 5.62 -3.48 -0.39
C GLU A 160 5.90 -3.53 -1.89
N GLY A 161 5.08 -2.84 -2.69
CA GLY A 161 5.30 -2.73 -4.13
C GLY A 161 6.66 -2.08 -4.45
N VAL A 162 6.97 -0.97 -3.78
CA VAL A 162 8.26 -0.27 -3.92
C VAL A 162 9.44 -1.16 -3.52
N VAL A 163 9.36 -1.86 -2.38
CA VAL A 163 10.41 -2.77 -1.93
C VAL A 163 10.61 -3.90 -2.94
N SER A 164 9.52 -4.46 -3.47
CA SER A 164 9.56 -5.55 -4.45
C SER A 164 10.24 -5.11 -5.76
N THR A 165 9.89 -3.94 -6.30
CA THR A 165 10.51 -3.44 -7.53
C THR A 165 11.96 -3.01 -7.32
N LEU A 166 12.28 -2.41 -6.18
CA LEU A 166 13.65 -2.05 -5.80
C LEU A 166 14.54 -3.30 -5.64
N ALA A 167 14.05 -4.34 -4.96
CA ALA A 167 14.77 -5.60 -4.80
C ALA A 167 15.01 -6.27 -6.16
N ALA A 168 14.00 -6.32 -7.03
CA ALA A 168 14.14 -6.86 -8.38
C ALA A 168 15.19 -6.10 -9.20
N ALA A 169 15.20 -4.76 -9.13
CA ALA A 169 16.20 -3.94 -9.79
C ALA A 169 17.61 -4.15 -9.22
N ARG A 170 17.74 -4.14 -7.89
CA ARG A 170 19.00 -4.37 -7.17
C ARG A 170 19.60 -5.71 -7.55
N ASP A 171 18.85 -6.80 -7.41
CA ASP A 171 19.36 -8.15 -7.65
C ASP A 171 19.74 -8.34 -9.12
N ARG A 172 19.01 -7.69 -10.04
CA ARG A 172 19.40 -7.64 -11.45
C ARG A 172 20.75 -6.97 -11.67
N ALA A 173 21.00 -5.82 -11.02
CA ALA A 173 22.27 -5.11 -11.14
C ALA A 173 23.43 -5.89 -10.49
N LEU A 174 23.19 -6.47 -9.31
CA LEU A 174 24.19 -7.25 -8.57
C LEU A 174 24.59 -8.55 -9.27
N ARG A 175 23.72 -9.15 -10.09
CA ARG A 175 24.12 -10.28 -10.96
C ARG A 175 25.27 -9.94 -11.90
N SER A 176 25.39 -8.68 -12.32
CA SER A 176 26.51 -8.21 -13.16
C SER A 176 27.66 -7.59 -12.38
N LEU A 177 27.39 -6.96 -11.22
CA LEU A 177 28.39 -6.21 -10.47
C LEU A 177 29.05 -7.02 -9.34
N GLY A 178 28.49 -8.17 -8.97
CA GLY A 178 28.79 -8.84 -7.71
C GLY A 178 28.10 -8.17 -6.51
N HIS A 179 28.00 -8.88 -5.39
CA HIS A 179 27.30 -8.39 -4.20
C HIS A 179 27.92 -7.10 -3.63
N GLU A 180 29.26 -7.00 -3.64
CA GLU A 180 30.01 -5.81 -3.22
C GLU A 180 29.65 -4.56 -4.04
N GLY A 181 29.09 -4.73 -5.25
CA GLY A 181 28.59 -3.63 -6.08
C GLY A 181 27.44 -2.86 -5.46
N ILE A 182 26.81 -3.34 -4.40
CA ILE A 182 25.67 -2.69 -3.72
C ILE A 182 26.02 -1.27 -3.25
N VAL A 183 27.26 -1.04 -2.81
CA VAL A 183 27.72 0.28 -2.33
C VAL A 183 27.81 1.33 -3.44
N ARG A 184 27.70 0.92 -4.70
CA ARG A 184 27.72 1.80 -5.87
C ARG A 184 26.33 2.08 -6.43
N LEU A 185 25.30 1.36 -5.99
CA LEU A 185 23.94 1.52 -6.52
C LEU A 185 23.31 2.80 -6.01
N VAL A 186 22.69 3.57 -6.91
CA VAL A 186 22.07 4.86 -6.63
C VAL A 186 20.60 4.86 -7.00
N VAL A 187 19.77 5.41 -6.13
CA VAL A 187 18.33 5.59 -6.38
C VAL A 187 17.97 7.06 -6.34
N TYR A 188 16.98 7.45 -7.14
CA TYR A 188 16.60 8.85 -7.37
C TYR A 188 15.11 9.04 -7.07
N ALA A 189 14.80 10.16 -6.42
CA ALA A 189 13.43 10.60 -6.13
C ALA A 189 13.38 12.13 -6.09
N SER A 190 12.19 12.71 -6.16
CA SER A 190 12.03 14.14 -5.93
C SER A 190 12.03 14.46 -4.44
N ASP A 191 12.25 15.73 -4.11
CA ASP A 191 12.00 16.27 -2.76
C ASP A 191 10.50 16.25 -2.35
N GLN A 192 9.59 15.93 -3.28
CA GLN A 192 8.17 15.73 -3.02
C GLN A 192 7.75 14.25 -2.89
N SER A 193 8.67 13.31 -3.14
CA SER A 193 8.35 11.89 -3.09
C SER A 193 7.99 11.44 -1.67
N HIS A 194 7.02 10.52 -1.58
CA HIS A 194 6.58 10.00 -0.29
C HIS A 194 7.73 9.26 0.44
N ALA A 195 7.80 9.41 1.77
CA ALA A 195 8.85 8.84 2.62
C ALA A 195 8.99 7.31 2.50
N THR A 196 7.93 6.63 2.04
CA THR A 196 7.95 5.19 1.70
C THR A 196 9.11 4.81 0.77
N PHE A 197 9.47 5.64 -0.20
CA PHE A 197 10.54 5.28 -1.13
C PHE A 197 11.91 5.25 -0.45
N GLN A 198 12.19 6.24 0.41
CA GLN A 198 13.41 6.26 1.23
C GLN A 198 13.46 5.09 2.22
N LYS A 199 12.33 4.77 2.85
CA LYS A 199 12.18 3.58 3.70
C LYS A 199 12.49 2.30 2.91
N GLY A 200 11.90 2.13 1.73
CA GLY A 200 12.11 0.96 0.88
C GLY A 200 13.57 0.80 0.44
N ALA A 201 14.22 1.89 0.02
CA ALA A 201 15.64 1.90 -0.32
C ALA A 201 16.53 1.49 0.87
N SER A 202 16.18 1.94 2.08
CA SER A 202 16.88 1.57 3.31
C SER A 202 16.69 0.08 3.63
N ILE A 203 15.48 -0.45 3.50
CA ILE A 203 15.16 -1.87 3.74
C ILE A 203 15.96 -2.79 2.83
N ILE A 204 16.10 -2.43 1.55
CA ILE A 204 16.84 -3.25 0.57
C ILE A 204 18.35 -3.01 0.59
N GLY A 205 18.86 -2.21 1.53
CA GLY A 205 20.29 -2.02 1.76
C GLY A 205 20.99 -1.00 0.87
N ILE A 206 20.26 -0.06 0.26
CA ILE A 206 20.89 1.06 -0.46
C ILE A 206 21.56 1.98 0.56
N PRO A 207 22.85 2.33 0.39
CA PRO A 207 23.52 3.26 1.29
C PRO A 207 22.78 4.61 1.34
N PRO A 208 22.61 5.23 2.52
CA PRO A 208 21.97 6.55 2.63
C PRO A 208 22.64 7.62 1.76
N ALA A 209 23.97 7.54 1.59
CA ALA A 209 24.75 8.44 0.74
C ALA A 209 24.42 8.31 -0.77
N ASN A 210 23.75 7.24 -1.18
CA ASN A 210 23.37 6.95 -2.57
C ASN A 210 21.85 7.08 -2.79
N PHE A 211 21.14 7.72 -1.87
CA PHE A 211 19.76 8.14 -2.09
C PHE A 211 19.75 9.60 -2.54
N ARG A 212 19.40 9.84 -3.80
CA ARG A 212 19.40 11.17 -4.41
C ARG A 212 18.01 11.78 -4.31
N ILE A 213 17.91 12.85 -3.54
CA ILE A 213 16.75 13.73 -3.52
C ILE A 213 17.02 14.86 -4.52
N ILE A 214 16.30 14.84 -5.63
CA ILE A 214 16.41 15.85 -6.68
C ILE A 214 15.47 17.00 -6.31
N PRO A 215 15.99 18.23 -6.15
CA PRO A 215 15.17 19.39 -5.82
C PRO A 215 14.16 19.70 -6.93
N THR A 216 12.94 20.08 -6.55
CA THR A 216 11.92 20.59 -7.46
C THR A 216 11.60 22.04 -7.15
N SER A 217 10.86 22.72 -8.04
CA SER A 217 10.56 24.13 -7.86
C SER A 217 9.13 24.46 -8.28
N ALA A 218 8.63 25.61 -7.82
CA ALA A 218 7.32 26.11 -8.23
C ALA A 218 7.21 26.30 -9.77
N SER A 219 8.31 26.63 -10.46
CA SER A 219 8.31 26.79 -11.92
C SER A 219 8.07 25.49 -12.68
N SER A 220 8.38 24.33 -12.09
CA SER A 220 8.05 23.01 -12.64
C SER A 220 6.75 22.43 -12.05
N GLY A 221 5.99 23.24 -11.28
CA GLY A 221 4.85 22.74 -10.51
C GLY A 221 5.25 21.69 -9.47
N TYR A 222 6.47 21.77 -8.94
CA TYR A 222 7.08 20.77 -8.05
C TYR A 222 7.27 19.36 -8.67
N GLY A 223 7.26 19.27 -10.00
CA GLY A 223 7.61 18.06 -10.72
C GLY A 223 9.12 17.93 -10.98
N LEU A 224 9.59 16.69 -11.16
CA LEU A 224 10.93 16.42 -11.69
C LEU A 224 11.02 16.89 -13.14
N THR A 225 12.10 17.59 -13.49
CA THR A 225 12.40 17.92 -14.89
C THR A 225 13.37 16.90 -15.49
N PRO A 226 13.27 16.59 -16.79
CA PRO A 226 14.22 15.69 -17.45
C PRO A 226 15.68 16.11 -17.24
N ASP A 227 15.98 17.41 -17.36
CA ASP A 227 17.33 17.95 -17.21
C ASP A 227 17.88 17.69 -15.80
N SER A 228 17.09 17.95 -14.76
CA SER A 228 17.52 17.72 -13.36
C SER A 228 17.85 16.26 -13.07
N VAL A 229 17.12 15.33 -13.69
CA VAL A 229 17.35 13.89 -13.57
C VAL A 229 18.60 13.49 -14.34
N CYS A 230 18.76 13.99 -15.57
CA CYS A 230 19.95 13.75 -16.40
C CYS A 230 21.22 14.23 -15.69
N ASP A 231 21.23 15.47 -15.18
CA ASP A 231 22.38 16.05 -14.48
C ASP A 231 22.80 15.21 -13.26
N ALA A 232 21.82 14.77 -12.46
CA ALA A 232 22.07 13.92 -11.29
C ALA A 232 22.65 12.55 -11.69
N VAL A 233 22.07 11.92 -12.71
CA VAL A 233 22.51 10.61 -13.24
C VAL A 233 23.92 10.71 -13.83
N GLU A 234 24.19 11.72 -14.64
CA GLU A 234 25.50 11.93 -15.28
C GLU A 234 26.60 12.21 -14.26
N SER A 235 26.30 13.02 -13.23
CA SER A 235 27.22 13.27 -12.11
C SER A 235 27.57 11.99 -11.36
N ASP A 236 26.58 11.14 -11.05
CA ASP A 236 26.83 9.87 -10.37
C ASP A 236 27.63 8.88 -11.23
N ILE A 237 27.36 8.83 -12.54
CA ILE A 237 28.16 8.03 -13.49
C ILE A 237 29.61 8.53 -13.52
N ALA A 238 29.83 9.84 -13.58
CA ALA A 238 31.17 10.43 -13.57
C ALA A 238 31.95 10.11 -12.28
N ASN A 239 31.24 9.95 -11.16
CA ASN A 239 31.79 9.53 -9.87
C ASN A 239 31.94 8.00 -9.72
N GLY A 240 31.71 7.22 -10.78
CA GLY A 240 31.86 5.77 -10.78
C GLY A 240 30.73 5.01 -10.08
N LEU A 241 29.63 5.69 -9.74
CA LEU A 241 28.42 5.09 -9.19
C LEU A 241 27.55 4.49 -10.32
N VAL A 242 26.54 3.71 -9.92
CA VAL A 242 25.65 2.97 -10.82
C VAL A 242 24.21 3.42 -10.57
N PRO A 243 23.64 4.24 -11.48
CA PRO A 243 22.22 4.59 -11.44
C PRO A 243 21.36 3.33 -11.54
N LEU A 244 20.51 3.09 -10.53
CA LEU A 244 19.71 1.88 -10.40
C LEU A 244 18.23 2.14 -10.70
N TYR A 245 17.64 3.11 -10.02
CA TYR A 245 16.18 3.25 -9.95
C TYR A 245 15.76 4.70 -9.80
N LEU A 246 14.75 5.13 -10.55
CA LEU A 246 14.07 6.42 -10.41
C LEU A 246 12.63 6.19 -9.95
N CYS A 247 12.22 6.83 -8.86
CA CYS A 247 10.83 6.89 -8.43
C CYS A 247 10.16 8.15 -8.99
N ALA A 248 9.53 8.04 -10.16
CA ALA A 248 8.68 9.10 -10.67
C ALA A 248 7.34 9.08 -9.93
N THR A 249 7.08 10.11 -9.12
CA THR A 249 5.88 10.20 -8.28
C THR A 249 4.82 11.04 -8.92
N ILE A 250 3.58 10.59 -8.77
CA ILE A 250 2.43 11.16 -9.44
C ILE A 250 1.36 11.37 -8.40
N GLY A 251 0.89 12.61 -8.28
CA GLY A 251 0.08 13.02 -7.14
C GLY A 251 0.95 12.93 -5.89
N THR A 252 1.95 13.80 -5.79
CA THR A 252 2.81 13.84 -4.61
C THR A 252 1.99 14.20 -3.37
N THR A 253 2.38 13.70 -2.20
CA THR A 253 1.63 13.92 -0.96
C THR A 253 1.65 15.37 -0.47
N GLY A 254 2.68 16.15 -0.84
CA GLY A 254 2.83 17.54 -0.40
C GLY A 254 1.92 18.53 -1.14
N SER A 255 1.87 18.45 -2.47
CA SER A 255 1.26 19.50 -3.32
C SER A 255 0.31 18.96 -4.38
N ALA A 256 0.08 17.65 -4.44
CA ALA A 256 -0.77 16.95 -5.39
C ALA A 256 -0.71 17.44 -6.87
N PRO A 257 0.47 17.73 -7.49
CA PRO A 257 0.49 17.96 -8.92
C PRO A 257 0.17 16.65 -9.65
N SER A 258 -0.76 16.74 -10.58
CA SER A 258 -1.21 15.71 -11.50
C SER A 258 -0.07 15.17 -12.39
N THR A 259 -0.31 13.99 -12.97
CA THR A 259 0.41 13.23 -14.05
C THR A 259 0.99 11.91 -13.51
N LEU A 260 0.61 10.71 -14.07
CA LEU A 260 0.60 9.22 -13.70
C LEU A 260 1.88 8.36 -13.42
N CYS A 261 2.02 7.71 -12.24
CA CYS A 261 3.26 7.05 -11.73
C CYS A 261 3.85 6.08 -12.76
N ALA A 262 4.95 6.46 -13.40
CA ALA A 262 5.61 5.65 -14.42
C ALA A 262 6.99 5.20 -13.94
N VAL A 263 7.13 3.89 -13.73
CA VAL A 263 8.43 3.24 -13.55
C VAL A 263 8.98 2.90 -14.93
N SER A 264 10.05 3.58 -15.37
CA SER A 264 10.97 2.99 -16.34
C SER A 264 12.34 3.66 -16.33
N GLY A 265 13.39 2.84 -16.31
CA GLY A 265 14.76 3.27 -16.59
C GLY A 265 15.62 2.05 -16.89
N ARG A 266 15.76 1.70 -18.18
CA ARG A 266 16.80 0.77 -18.64
C ARG A 266 17.98 1.63 -19.08
N TRP A 267 18.87 1.96 -18.16
CA TRP A 267 20.11 2.69 -18.46
C TRP A 267 21.09 1.70 -19.09
N ARG A 268 21.16 1.65 -20.42
CA ARG A 268 22.23 0.93 -21.12
C ARG A 268 23.42 1.86 -21.28
N GLY A 269 24.59 1.36 -20.88
CA GLY A 269 25.84 2.10 -20.83
C GLY A 269 26.25 2.73 -22.16
N GLY A 270 26.88 3.90 -22.03
CA GLY A 270 27.63 4.59 -23.07
C GLY A 270 26.77 5.26 -24.13
N MET A 271 26.52 6.57 -23.96
CA MET A 271 25.97 7.48 -24.96
C MET A 271 24.61 7.10 -25.57
N ALA A 272 23.54 7.76 -25.10
CA ALA A 272 22.44 8.18 -25.97
C ALA A 272 21.66 9.32 -25.29
N CYS A 273 21.95 10.55 -25.71
CA CYS A 273 21.00 11.66 -25.67
C CYS A 273 19.74 11.21 -26.41
N GLY A 274 18.71 10.84 -25.64
CA GLY A 274 17.53 10.14 -26.16
C GLY A 274 16.57 9.71 -25.04
N CYS A 275 16.44 10.54 -24.01
CA CYS A 275 15.39 10.40 -22.99
C CYS A 275 14.03 10.76 -23.61
N THR A 276 13.48 9.93 -24.50
CA THR A 276 12.06 10.02 -24.85
C THR A 276 11.28 9.36 -23.72
N LEU A 277 11.11 10.10 -22.63
CA LEU A 277 10.13 9.80 -21.59
C LEU A 277 8.76 10.13 -22.19
N THR A 278 8.22 9.24 -23.02
CA THR A 278 6.93 9.43 -23.67
C THR A 278 5.81 9.22 -22.64
N LEU A 279 5.68 10.15 -21.69
CA LEU A 279 4.41 10.40 -21.03
C LEU A 279 3.56 11.17 -22.04
N ARG A 280 2.89 10.46 -22.95
CA ARG A 280 1.74 11.07 -23.64
C ARG A 280 0.75 11.42 -22.54
N SER A 281 0.36 12.69 -22.47
CA SER A 281 -0.76 13.11 -21.66
C SER A 281 -1.93 12.20 -22.01
N LEU A 282 -2.47 11.52 -20.99
CA LEU A 282 -3.83 10.99 -21.06
C LEU A 282 -4.76 12.20 -20.96
N GLU A 283 -4.80 13.02 -22.01
CA GLU A 283 -5.94 13.87 -22.26
C GLU A 283 -7.06 12.91 -22.70
N ALA A 284 -8.05 12.75 -21.82
CA ALA A 284 -9.29 12.07 -22.14
C ALA A 284 -9.99 12.80 -23.31
N PRO A 285 -10.74 12.08 -24.17
CA PRO A 285 -11.39 12.64 -25.36
C PRO A 285 -12.41 13.74 -25.06
#